data_AF-A0A2P7S1C7-F1
#
_entry.id   AF-A0A2P7S1C7-F1
#
_cell.length_a   1.000
_cell.length_b   1.000
_cell.length_c   1.000
_cell.angle_alpha   90.00
_cell.angle_beta   90.00
_cell.angle_gamma   90.00
#
_symmetry.space_group_name_H-M   'P 1'
#
loop_
_entity.id
_entity.type
_entity.pdbx_description
1 polymer ?
#
loop_
_entity_poly.entity_id
_entity_poly.type
_entity_poly.pdbx_seq_one_letter_code
_entity_poly.pdbx_strand_id
1 'polypeptide(L)'
;MSDHTATFILELMRAANEVPKLTMAARAHLLQRAAATIRDYRDEISPSETPANGTANQEDVVYFLNEAAGFVDDFSDTEFEETILEAIAVIEAAQILLAEKRKTEGGE
;
A
#
# COMPACT_ATOMS: atom_id res chain seq x y z
N MET A 1 -3.41 10.20 12.94
CA MET A 1 -2.98 8.92 12.35
C MET A 1 -3.26 7.84 13.37
N SER A 2 -3.78 6.68 12.97
CA SER A 2 -3.66 5.52 13.85
C SER A 2 -2.17 5.20 13.96
N ASP A 3 -1.62 5.09 15.17
CA ASP A 3 -0.17 4.90 15.40
C ASP A 3 0.41 3.72 14.60
N HIS A 4 -0.42 2.73 14.28
CA HIS A 4 -0.05 1.56 13.50
C HIS A 4 0.38 1.88 12.07
N THR A 5 -0.30 2.79 11.36
CA THR A 5 0.06 3.11 9.97
C THR A 5 1.30 3.96 9.87
N ALA A 6 1.46 4.93 10.78
CA ALA A 6 2.69 5.73 10.84
C ALA A 6 3.92 4.83 11.03
N THR A 7 3.80 3.85 11.92
CA THR A 7 4.83 2.83 12.16
C THR A 7 5.10 2.00 10.92
N PHE A 8 4.05 1.61 10.18
CA PHE A 8 4.22 0.81 8.97
C PHE A 8 4.85 1.61 7.81
N ILE A 9 4.50 2.88 7.61
CA ILE A 9 5.16 3.75 6.62
C ILE A 9 6.64 3.90 6.94
N LEU A 10 7.00 4.08 8.22
CA LEU A 10 8.41 4.11 8.65
C LEU A 10 9.15 2.79 8.37
N GLU A 11 8.48 1.66 8.55
CA GLU A 11 9.01 0.34 8.20
C GLU A 11 9.27 0.22 6.69
N LEU A 12 8.33 0.64 5.85
CA LEU A 12 8.48 0.65 4.39
C LEU A 12 9.60 1.59 3.94
N MET A 13 9.67 2.81 4.49
CA MET A 13 10.75 3.75 4.18
C MET A 13 12.11 3.18 4.58
N ARG A 14 12.19 2.50 5.72
CA ARG A 14 13.42 1.83 6.13
C ARG A 14 13.78 0.68 5.20
N ALA A 15 12.79 -0.11 4.79
CA ALA A 15 12.99 -1.20 3.83
C ALA A 15 13.54 -0.71 2.49
N ALA A 16 13.00 0.40 1.96
CA ALA A 16 13.49 1.05 0.75
C ALA A 16 14.94 1.55 0.88
N ASN A 17 15.36 2.01 2.06
CA ASN A 17 16.74 2.44 2.29
C ASN A 17 17.73 1.28 2.55
N GLU A 18 17.22 0.12 2.95
CA GLU A 18 18.02 -1.03 3.39
C GLU A 18 17.76 -2.29 2.54
N VAL A 19 17.34 -2.14 1.28
CA VAL A 19 16.96 -3.24 0.38
C VAL A 19 17.98 -4.38 0.30
N PRO A 20 19.31 -4.13 0.22
CA PRO A 20 20.31 -5.21 0.19
C PRO A 20 20.38 -6.06 1.48
N LYS A 21 19.81 -5.56 2.59
CA LYS A 21 19.75 -6.28 3.88
C LYS A 21 18.49 -7.14 4.02
N LEU A 22 17.53 -6.98 3.12
CA LEU A 22 16.25 -7.71 3.17
C LEU A 22 16.41 -9.09 2.53
N THR A 23 15.89 -10.10 3.22
CA THR A 23 15.71 -11.42 2.62
C THR A 23 14.55 -11.38 1.62
N MET A 24 14.52 -12.31 0.65
CA MET A 24 13.40 -12.42 -0.29
C MET A 24 12.06 -12.62 0.43
N ALA A 25 12.05 -13.41 1.50
CA ALA A 25 10.86 -13.60 2.33
C ALA A 25 10.38 -12.28 2.99
N ALA A 26 11.32 -11.45 3.46
CA ALA A 26 10.98 -10.13 4.01
C ALA A 26 10.44 -9.20 2.93
N ARG A 27 11.02 -9.22 1.72
CA ARG A 27 10.53 -8.46 0.56
C ARG A 27 9.09 -8.83 0.21
N ALA A 28 8.81 -10.11 0.04
CA ALA A 28 7.46 -10.61 -0.26
C ALA A 28 6.44 -10.22 0.81
N HIS A 29 6.81 -10.38 2.09
CA HIS A 29 5.94 -10.04 3.21
C HIS A 29 5.61 -8.53 3.25
N LEU A 30 6.58 -7.66 2.96
CA LEU A 30 6.35 -6.20 2.91
C LEU A 30 5.35 -5.83 1.81
N LEU A 31 5.49 -6.40 0.62
CA LEU A 31 4.57 -6.16 -0.51
C LEU A 31 3.16 -6.66 -0.22
N GLN A 32 3.02 -7.87 0.32
CA GLN A 32 1.71 -8.43 0.71
C GLN A 32 1.03 -7.59 1.78
N ARG A 33 1.79 -7.13 2.78
CA ARG A 33 1.25 -6.28 3.85
C ARG A 33 0.87 -4.90 3.33
N ALA A 34 1.63 -4.34 2.40
CA ALA A 34 1.27 -3.09 1.73
C ALA A 34 -0.02 -3.25 0.93
N ALA A 35 -0.14 -4.32 0.14
CA ALA A 35 -1.36 -4.64 -0.61
C ALA A 35 -2.59 -4.78 0.29
N ALA A 36 -2.47 -5.50 1.41
CA ALA A 36 -3.53 -5.65 2.39
C ALA A 36 -3.94 -4.30 3.01
N THR A 37 -2.95 -3.47 3.39
CA THR A 37 -3.22 -2.14 3.98
C THR A 37 -3.96 -1.23 3.01
N ILE A 38 -3.55 -1.21 1.73
CA ILE A 38 -4.20 -0.41 0.68
C ILE A 38 -5.63 -0.89 0.45
N ARG A 39 -5.83 -2.22 0.39
CA ARG A 39 -7.17 -2.82 0.26
C ARG A 39 -8.08 -2.44 1.42
N ASP A 40 -7.61 -2.54 2.66
CA ASP A 40 -8.39 -2.18 3.84
C ASP A 40 -8.82 -0.70 3.79
N TYR A 41 -7.92 0.20 3.38
CA TYR A 41 -8.27 1.62 3.19
C TYR A 41 -9.26 1.86 2.08
N ARG A 42 -9.16 1.14 0.97
CA ARG A 42 -10.16 1.21 -0.11
C ARG A 42 -11.53 0.79 0.40
N ASP A 43 -11.62 -0.36 1.06
CA ASP A 43 -12.86 -0.90 1.60
C ASP A 43 -13.48 0.08 2.62
N GLU A 44 -12.65 0.80 3.39
CA GLU A 44 -13.08 1.91 4.25
C GLU A 44 -13.50 3.18 3.49
N ILE A 45 -12.82 3.58 2.41
CA ILE A 45 -13.16 4.79 1.63
C ILE A 45 -14.50 4.59 0.91
N SER A 46 -14.67 3.48 0.21
CA SER A 46 -15.86 3.21 -0.58
C SER A 46 -16.26 1.74 -0.48
N PRO A 47 -17.11 1.37 0.50
CA PRO A 47 -17.56 -0.01 0.67
C PRO A 47 -18.47 -0.49 -0.48
N SER A 48 -18.94 0.41 -1.34
CA SER A 48 -19.83 0.12 -2.46
C SER A 48 -19.07 0.05 -3.79
N GLU A 49 -18.11 -0.85 -3.92
CA GLU A 49 -17.60 -1.24 -5.24
C GLU A 49 -18.57 -2.22 -5.87
N THR A 50 -19.62 -1.67 -6.50
CA THR A 50 -20.21 -2.38 -7.63
C THR A 50 -19.22 -2.20 -8.79
N PRO A 51 -18.90 -3.23 -9.59
CA PRO A 51 -17.88 -3.14 -10.66
C PRO A 51 -18.05 -1.99 -11.67
N ALA A 52 -19.21 -1.33 -11.67
CA ALA A 52 -19.58 -0.27 -12.59
C ALA A 52 -18.98 1.13 -12.27
N ASN A 53 -18.47 1.38 -11.06
CA ASN A 53 -17.98 2.71 -10.65
C ASN A 53 -16.46 2.73 -10.30
N GLY A 54 -15.74 1.67 -10.66
CA GLY A 54 -14.40 1.38 -10.16
C GLY A 54 -13.35 2.44 -10.51
N THR A 55 -12.64 2.90 -9.49
CA THR A 55 -11.31 3.51 -9.60
C THR A 55 -10.33 2.42 -10.09
N ALA A 56 -10.34 2.16 -11.40
CA ALA A 56 -9.58 1.09 -12.05
C ALA A 56 -8.08 1.07 -11.67
N ASN A 57 -7.51 2.22 -11.30
CA ASN A 57 -6.09 2.35 -11.00
C ASN A 57 -5.68 1.82 -9.60
N GLN A 58 -6.58 1.76 -8.62
CA GLN A 58 -6.22 1.29 -7.27
C GLN A 58 -6.34 -0.22 -7.09
N GLU A 59 -7.32 -0.84 -7.79
CA GLU A 59 -7.42 -2.29 -7.87
C GLU A 59 -6.20 -2.90 -8.58
N ASP A 60 -5.67 -2.16 -9.56
CA ASP A 60 -4.42 -2.47 -10.26
C ASP A 60 -3.21 -2.51 -9.30
N VAL A 61 -3.08 -1.54 -8.38
CA VAL A 61 -1.95 -1.51 -7.42
C VAL A 61 -2.00 -2.69 -6.44
N VAL A 62 -3.17 -3.03 -5.89
CA VAL A 62 -3.29 -4.18 -4.96
C VAL A 62 -2.98 -5.48 -5.67
N TYR A 63 -3.45 -5.64 -6.92
CA TYR A 63 -3.12 -6.79 -7.75
C TYR A 63 -1.62 -6.86 -8.03
N PHE A 64 -1.03 -5.76 -8.51
CA PHE A 64 0.39 -5.63 -8.82
C PHE A 64 1.28 -5.99 -7.62
N LEU A 65 0.99 -5.47 -6.43
CA LEU A 65 1.80 -5.75 -5.23
C LEU A 65 1.72 -7.23 -4.80
N ASN A 66 0.57 -7.88 -4.98
CA ASN A 66 0.43 -9.31 -4.71
C ASN A 66 1.18 -10.16 -5.73
N GLU A 67 1.11 -9.82 -7.01
CA GLU A 67 1.89 -10.49 -8.06
C GLU A 67 3.39 -10.28 -7.83
N ALA A 68 3.83 -9.03 -7.60
CA ALA A 68 5.21 -8.70 -7.31
C ALA A 68 5.76 -9.47 -6.09
N ALA A 69 4.94 -9.72 -5.08
CA ALA A 69 5.32 -10.56 -3.93
C ALA A 69 5.66 -12.02 -4.32
N GLY A 70 5.07 -12.54 -5.39
CA GLY A 70 5.34 -13.87 -5.93
C GLY A 70 6.61 -13.96 -6.78
N PHE A 71 7.11 -12.81 -7.27
CA PHE A 71 8.27 -12.70 -8.17
C PHE A 71 9.40 -11.85 -7.59
N VAL A 72 9.48 -11.69 -6.26
CA VAL A 72 10.48 -10.82 -5.61
C VAL A 72 11.93 -11.21 -5.88
N ASP A 73 12.17 -12.45 -6.27
CA ASP A 73 13.48 -12.97 -6.68
C ASP A 73 13.91 -12.49 -8.07
N ASP A 74 12.95 -12.07 -8.91
CA ASP A 74 13.21 -11.47 -10.22
C ASP A 74 13.49 -9.96 -10.14
N PHE A 75 13.23 -9.32 -8.99
CA PHE A 75 13.40 -7.88 -8.81
C PHE A 75 14.85 -7.54 -8.47
N SER A 76 15.41 -6.57 -9.18
CA SER A 76 16.60 -5.86 -8.71
C SER A 76 16.31 -5.06 -7.44
N ASP A 77 17.37 -4.69 -6.72
CA ASP A 77 17.22 -3.84 -5.52
C ASP A 77 16.55 -2.50 -5.84
N THR A 78 16.84 -1.92 -7.01
CA THR A 78 16.23 -0.67 -7.45
C THR A 78 14.74 -0.83 -7.79
N GLU A 79 14.35 -1.89 -8.50
CA GLU A 79 12.94 -2.15 -8.81
C GLU A 79 12.12 -2.39 -7.54
N PHE A 80 12.71 -3.09 -6.55
CA PHE A 80 12.07 -3.28 -5.26
C PHE A 80 11.93 -1.97 -4.47
N GLU A 81 12.97 -1.14 -4.45
CA GLU A 81 12.94 0.19 -3.84
C GLU A 81 11.83 1.05 -4.44
N GLU A 82 11.80 1.19 -5.77
CA GLU A 82 10.78 1.97 -6.49
C GLU A 82 9.37 1.48 -6.19
N THR A 83 9.18 0.15 -6.18
CA THR A 83 7.89 -0.48 -5.85
C THR A 83 7.43 -0.14 -4.43
N ILE A 84 8.34 -0.15 -3.44
CA ILE A 84 8.02 0.20 -2.06
C ILE A 84 7.70 1.69 -1.93
N LEU A 85 8.43 2.56 -2.62
CA LEU A 85 8.16 4.01 -2.62
C LEU A 85 6.79 4.33 -3.23
N GLU A 86 6.41 3.68 -4.32
CA GLU A 86 5.07 3.78 -4.92
C GLU A 86 4.00 3.33 -3.92
N ALA A 87 4.20 2.18 -3.26
CA ALA A 87 3.26 1.69 -2.24
C ALA A 87 3.09 2.67 -1.08
N ILE A 88 4.16 3.32 -0.62
CA ILE A 88 4.09 4.38 0.41
C ILE A 88 3.22 5.54 -0.08
N ALA A 89 3.46 6.04 -1.29
CA ALA A 89 2.70 7.16 -1.84
C ALA A 89 1.20 6.83 -1.96
N VAL A 90 0.85 5.60 -2.36
CA VAL A 90 -0.54 5.14 -2.43
C VAL A 90 -1.17 5.06 -1.03
N ILE A 91 -0.45 4.53 -0.05
CA ILE A 91 -0.91 4.48 1.35
C ILE A 91 -1.18 5.90 1.88
N GLU A 92 -0.29 6.86 1.65
CA GLU A 92 -0.46 8.25 2.08
C GLU A 92 -1.66 8.91 1.38
N ALA A 93 -1.82 8.71 0.08
CA ALA A 93 -2.97 9.21 -0.68
C ALA A 93 -4.29 8.64 -0.14
N ALA A 94 -4.34 7.33 0.14
CA ALA A 94 -5.51 6.69 0.73
C ALA A 94 -5.83 7.25 2.12
N GLN A 95 -4.82 7.56 2.94
CA GLN A 95 -5.04 8.21 4.24
C GLN A 95 -5.66 9.60 4.12
N ILE A 96 -5.21 10.40 3.15
CA ILE A 96 -5.79 11.73 2.90
C ILE A 96 -7.27 11.57 2.55
N LEU A 97 -7.61 10.65 1.65
CA LEU A 97 -8.99 10.38 1.26
C LEU A 97 -9.85 9.90 2.45
N LEU A 98 -9.32 9.01 3.30
CA LEU A 98 -10.00 8.57 4.52
C LEU A 98 -10.24 9.73 5.49
N ALA A 99 -9.26 10.61 5.66
CA ALA A 99 -9.38 11.77 6.53
C ALA A 99 -10.47 12.73 6.02
N GLU A 100 -10.51 13.00 4.71
CA GLU A 100 -11.55 13.82 4.10
C GLU A 100 -12.94 13.17 4.23
N LYS A 101 -13.06 11.86 3.97
CA LYS A 101 -14.32 11.12 4.17
C LYS A 101 -14.83 11.27 5.61
N ARG A 102 -13.97 11.05 6.60
CA ARG A 102 -14.34 11.16 8.02
C ARG A 102 -14.80 12.57 8.40
N LYS A 103 -14.22 13.62 7.79
CA LYS A 103 -14.72 15.01 7.97
C LYS A 103 -16.10 15.19 7.36
N THR A 104 -16.36 14.61 6.19
CA THR A 104 -17.67 14.73 5.52
C THR A 104 -18.78 13.92 6.19
N GLU A 105 -18.47 12.72 6.72
CA GLU A 105 -19.44 11.85 7.41
C GLU A 105 -19.65 12.23 8.88
N GLY A 106 -18.63 12.81 9.51
CA GLY A 106 -18.68 13.32 10.88
C GLY A 106 -19.22 14.74 11.01
N GLY A 107 -19.91 15.25 9.98
CA GLY A 107 -20.39 16.64 9.93
C GLY A 107 -21.23 17.05 11.13
N GLU A 108 -20.73 18.08 11.83
CA GLU A 108 -21.50 19.08 12.58
C GLU A 108 -22.37 19.93 11.65
#